data_AF-A0A9D8QF03-F1
#
_entry.id   AF-A0A9D8QF03-F1
#
_cell.length_a   1.000
_cell.length_b   1.000
_cell.length_c   1.000
_cell.angle_alpha   90.00
_cell.angle_beta   90.00
_cell.angle_gamma   90.00
#
_symmetry.space_group_name_H-M   'P 1'
#
loop_
_entity.id
_entity.type
_entity.pdbx_description
1 polymer ?
#
loop_
_entity_poly.entity_id
_entity_poly.type
_entity_poly.pdbx_seq_one_letter_code
_entity_poly.pdbx_strand_id
1 'polypeptide(L)'
;MTMDARKVYNGIVLLTGYLQRLYVFENILHQLNIPRDQDRLEKVKELFDDSLAMLPLFEQTKELTETQVKKLESVTAEVEKLMATYFKEGQISFNEKLAYVGSTLYSEQHVNLGILRLGKVFQVEVNKDFEMRVKFYEERTKFIDTIVSLMKKNQQVEEKAMEIIEMWYENVAKNKNNIMNDIRMIGQLIGF
;
A
#
# COMPACT_ATOMS: atom_id res chain seq x y z
N MET A 1 -11.24 17.02 21.91
CA MET A 1 -11.62 17.49 20.57
C MET A 1 -12.25 16.32 19.85
N THR A 2 -13.50 16.42 19.38
CA THR A 2 -14.14 15.34 18.63
C THR A 2 -13.46 15.24 17.26
N MET A 3 -12.84 14.10 16.98
CA MET A 3 -12.13 13.88 15.71
C MET A 3 -13.16 13.71 14.59
N ASP A 4 -12.92 14.31 13.42
CA ASP A 4 -13.78 14.04 12.26
C ASP A 4 -13.57 12.59 11.83
N ALA A 5 -14.57 11.74 12.07
CA ALA A 5 -14.51 10.31 11.80
C ALA A 5 -14.14 10.00 10.34
N ARG A 6 -14.46 10.88 9.38
CA ARG A 6 -14.04 10.71 7.98
C ARG A 6 -12.55 10.95 7.79
N LYS A 7 -11.97 11.92 8.51
CA LYS A 7 -10.52 12.16 8.51
C LYS A 7 -9.78 10.98 9.11
N VAL A 8 -10.26 10.48 10.25
CA VAL A 8 -9.69 9.29 10.90
C VAL A 8 -9.77 8.08 9.97
N TYR A 9 -10.91 7.86 9.32
CA TYR A 9 -11.06 6.79 8.32
C TYR A 9 -10.03 6.91 7.20
N ASN A 10 -9.86 8.11 6.63
CA ASN A 10 -8.84 8.36 5.60
C ASN A 10 -7.42 8.06 6.10
N GLY A 11 -7.11 8.42 7.35
CA GLY A 11 -5.84 8.08 7.98
C GLY A 11 -5.59 6.57 8.03
N ILE A 12 -6.61 5.79 8.45
CA ILE A 12 -6.53 4.32 8.49
C ILE A 12 -6.40 3.73 7.07
N VAL A 13 -7.14 4.26 6.09
CA VAL A 13 -7.04 3.84 4.67
C VAL A 13 -5.64 4.11 4.11
N LEU A 14 -5.05 5.27 4.37
CA LEU A 14 -3.69 5.58 3.93
C LEU A 14 -2.66 4.67 4.61
N LEU A 15 -2.78 4.44 5.92
CA LEU A 15 -1.91 3.53 6.66
C LEU A 15 -1.96 2.10 6.10
N THR A 16 -3.17 1.58 5.90
CA THR A 16 -3.37 0.25 5.32
C THR A 16 -2.92 0.18 3.85
N GLY A 17 -2.97 1.28 3.10
CA GLY A 17 -2.36 1.38 1.77
C GLY A 17 -0.84 1.21 1.80
N TYR A 18 -0.15 1.88 2.72
CA TYR A 18 1.30 1.71 2.89
C TYR A 18 1.69 0.32 3.40
N LEU A 19 0.88 -0.28 4.26
CA LEU A 19 1.08 -1.67 4.69
C LEU A 19 0.87 -2.65 3.52
N GLN A 20 -0.16 -2.45 2.68
CA GLN A 20 -0.36 -3.21 1.44
C GLN A 20 0.85 -3.07 0.50
N ARG A 21 1.40 -1.85 0.38
CA ARG A 21 2.60 -1.58 -0.41
C ARG A 21 3.78 -2.42 0.07
N LEU A 22 4.10 -2.33 1.36
CA LEU A 22 5.18 -3.10 1.97
C LEU A 22 4.94 -4.61 1.79
N TYR A 23 3.72 -5.08 2.04
CA TYR A 23 3.39 -6.50 1.98
C TYR A 23 3.60 -7.06 0.57
N VAL A 24 3.05 -6.39 -0.45
CA VAL A 24 3.16 -6.83 -1.84
C VAL A 24 4.61 -6.79 -2.31
N PHE A 25 5.38 -5.77 -1.91
CA PHE A 25 6.79 -5.69 -2.25
C PHE A 25 7.55 -6.92 -1.72
N GLU A 26 7.45 -7.18 -0.42
CA GLU A 26 8.11 -8.33 0.21
C GLU A 26 7.62 -9.67 -0.36
N ASN A 27 6.33 -9.78 -0.65
CA ASN A 27 5.74 -10.98 -1.23
C ASN A 27 6.23 -11.25 -2.67
N ILE A 28 6.37 -10.22 -3.52
CA ILE A 28 6.96 -10.38 -4.85
C ILE A 28 8.43 -10.80 -4.74
N LEU A 29 9.21 -10.17 -3.86
CA LEU A 29 10.60 -10.58 -3.63
C LEU A 29 10.68 -12.05 -3.19
N HIS A 30 9.80 -12.46 -2.27
CA HIS A 30 9.71 -13.83 -1.81
C HIS A 30 9.37 -14.82 -2.94
N GLN A 31 8.34 -14.52 -3.75
CA GLN A 31 7.91 -15.39 -4.84
C GLN A 31 8.96 -15.57 -5.93
N LEU A 32 9.81 -14.56 -6.14
CA LEU A 32 10.88 -14.57 -7.14
C LEU A 32 12.23 -14.99 -6.56
N ASN A 33 12.27 -15.47 -5.31
CA ASN A 33 13.49 -15.89 -4.60
C ASN A 33 14.59 -14.81 -4.59
N ILE A 34 14.21 -13.54 -4.49
CA ILE A 34 15.14 -12.41 -4.42
C ILE A 34 15.60 -12.25 -2.96
N PRO A 35 16.89 -12.00 -2.70
CA PRO A 35 17.39 -11.74 -1.36
C PRO A 35 16.59 -10.63 -0.65
N ARG A 36 16.05 -10.97 0.52
CA ARG A 36 15.24 -10.11 1.38
C ARG A 36 15.51 -10.40 2.85
N ASP A 37 15.09 -9.49 3.71
CA ASP A 37 15.00 -9.73 5.14
C ASP A 37 13.90 -10.78 5.40
N GLN A 38 14.25 -11.87 6.11
CA GLN A 38 13.36 -13.02 6.29
C GLN A 38 12.13 -12.67 7.13
N ASP A 39 12.30 -11.87 8.18
CA ASP A 39 11.27 -11.56 9.17
C ASP A 39 10.37 -10.40 8.74
N ARG A 40 10.83 -9.61 7.76
CA ARG A 40 10.14 -8.38 7.32
C ARG A 40 8.77 -8.66 6.71
N LEU A 41 8.61 -9.77 5.97
CA LEU A 41 7.33 -10.16 5.40
C LEU A 41 6.31 -10.51 6.48
N GLU A 42 6.67 -11.36 7.44
CA GLU A 42 5.83 -11.72 8.58
C GLU A 42 5.42 -10.48 9.37
N LYS A 43 6.40 -9.63 9.73
CA LYS A 43 6.15 -8.40 10.48
C LYS A 43 5.17 -7.46 9.77
N VAL A 44 5.36 -7.23 8.47
CA VAL A 44 4.45 -6.37 7.69
C VAL A 44 3.06 -6.98 7.64
N LYS A 45 2.96 -8.30 7.46
CA LYS A 45 1.67 -9.00 7.45
C LYS A 45 0.94 -8.84 8.77
N GLU A 46 1.60 -9.03 9.91
CA GLU A 46 1.01 -8.83 11.23
C GLU A 46 0.50 -7.39 11.42
N LEU A 47 1.32 -6.39 11.09
CA LEU A 47 0.92 -4.98 11.15
C LEU A 47 -0.29 -4.68 10.25
N PHE A 48 -0.34 -5.30 9.08
CA PHE A 48 -1.42 -5.13 8.12
C PHE A 48 -2.73 -5.75 8.61
N ASP A 49 -2.69 -7.01 9.04
CA ASP A 49 -3.83 -7.74 9.58
C ASP A 49 -4.41 -7.03 10.81
N ASP A 50 -3.55 -6.58 11.74
CA ASP A 50 -3.94 -5.82 12.92
C ASP A 50 -4.67 -4.52 12.56
N SER A 51 -4.17 -3.79 11.56
CA SER A 51 -4.75 -2.52 11.11
C SER A 51 -6.08 -2.73 10.37
N LEU A 52 -6.17 -3.77 9.54
CA LEU A 52 -7.41 -4.12 8.84
C LEU A 52 -8.51 -4.57 9.80
N ALA A 53 -8.17 -5.29 10.87
CA ALA A 53 -9.11 -5.73 11.89
C ALA A 53 -9.81 -4.55 12.62
N MET A 54 -9.19 -3.36 12.63
CA MET A 54 -9.80 -2.16 13.24
C MET A 54 -10.86 -1.50 12.36
N LEU A 55 -10.79 -1.66 11.04
CA LEU A 55 -11.71 -0.97 10.11
C LEU A 55 -13.18 -1.31 10.37
N PRO A 56 -13.61 -2.59 10.48
CA PRO A 56 -15.01 -2.91 10.73
C PRO A 56 -15.54 -2.33 12.05
N LEU A 57 -14.72 -2.33 13.11
CA LEU A 57 -15.08 -1.78 14.41
C LEU A 57 -15.23 -0.25 14.34
N PHE A 58 -14.29 0.42 13.66
CA PHE A 58 -14.37 1.85 13.42
C PHE A 58 -15.54 2.22 12.50
N GLU A 59 -15.85 1.42 11.47
CA GLU A 59 -17.00 1.63 10.60
C GLU A 59 -18.32 1.60 11.36
N GLN A 60 -18.43 0.81 12.43
CA GLN A 60 -19.63 0.70 13.25
C GLN A 60 -19.73 1.83 14.29
N THR A 61 -18.64 2.11 14.99
CA THR A 61 -18.61 3.04 16.12
C THR A 61 -18.33 4.48 15.71
N LYS A 62 -17.65 4.68 14.58
CA LYS A 62 -17.09 5.95 14.10
C LYS A 62 -16.09 6.60 15.05
N GLU A 63 -15.61 5.85 16.04
CA GLU A 63 -14.73 6.33 17.09
C GLU A 63 -13.61 5.31 17.31
N LEU A 64 -12.43 5.80 17.68
CA LEU A 64 -11.34 4.97 18.15
C LEU A 64 -11.27 5.05 19.67
N THR A 65 -11.13 3.90 20.31
CA THR A 65 -10.72 3.83 21.72
C THR A 65 -9.27 4.29 21.87
N GLU A 66 -8.87 4.75 23.05
CA GLU A 66 -7.48 5.14 23.32
C GLU A 66 -6.48 4.02 22.99
N THR A 67 -6.85 2.76 23.27
CA THR A 67 -6.04 1.59 22.93
C THR A 67 -5.84 1.43 21.42
N GLN A 68 -6.89 1.67 20.63
CA GLN A 68 -6.78 1.61 19.16
C GLN A 68 -5.94 2.77 18.62
N VAL A 69 -6.07 3.99 19.16
CA VAL A 69 -5.22 5.12 18.79
C VAL A 69 -3.74 4.81 19.04
N LYS A 70 -3.39 4.34 20.25
CA LYS A 70 -2.00 3.96 20.59
C LYS A 70 -1.46 2.84 19.72
N LYS A 71 -2.31 1.87 19.36
CA LYS A 71 -1.90 0.79 18.45
C LYS A 71 -1.65 1.33 17.03
N LEU A 72 -2.51 2.20 16.50
CA LEU A 72 -2.31 2.83 15.20
C LEU A 72 -1.08 3.74 15.18
N GLU A 73 -0.81 4.46 16.27
CA GLU A 73 0.42 5.25 16.46
C GLU A 73 1.66 4.35 16.39
N SER A 74 1.66 3.25 17.16
CA SER A 74 2.74 2.27 17.13
C SER A 74 2.93 1.65 15.75
N VAL A 75 1.84 1.29 15.06
CA VAL A 75 1.91 0.76 13.69
C VAL A 75 2.47 1.81 12.73
N THR A 76 2.03 3.06 12.83
CA THR A 76 2.51 4.17 11.98
C THR A 76 4.01 4.39 12.14
N ALA A 77 4.52 4.36 13.38
CA ALA A 77 5.96 4.46 13.64
C ALA A 77 6.77 3.28 13.05
N GLU A 78 6.22 2.06 13.08
CA GLU A 78 6.87 0.90 12.45
C GLU A 78 6.84 0.98 10.93
N VAL A 79 5.73 1.44 10.34
CA VAL A 79 5.62 1.71 8.90
C VAL A 79 6.63 2.78 8.48
N GLU A 80 6.81 3.85 9.27
CA GLU A 80 7.81 4.87 8.99
C GLU A 80 9.22 4.29 8.89
N LYS A 81 9.63 3.46 9.86
CA LYS A 81 10.93 2.78 9.86
C LYS A 81 11.10 1.84 8.66
N LEU A 82 10.06 1.08 8.33
CA LEU A 82 10.08 0.16 7.19
C LEU A 82 10.17 0.92 5.86
N MET A 83 9.43 2.02 5.72
CA MET A 83 9.41 2.85 4.51
C MET A 83 10.71 3.64 4.34
N ALA A 84 11.38 4.03 5.42
CA ALA A 84 12.69 4.70 5.35
C ALA A 84 13.76 3.87 4.64
N THR A 85 13.66 2.54 4.71
CA THR A 85 14.58 1.58 4.07
C THR A 85 13.97 0.88 2.86
N TYR A 86 12.77 1.31 2.43
CA TYR A 86 12.03 0.64 1.35
C TYR A 86 12.71 0.77 0.00
N PHE A 87 13.23 1.95 -0.34
CA PHE A 87 13.98 2.16 -1.57
C PHE A 87 15.47 1.84 -1.35
N LYS A 88 15.96 0.83 -2.07
CA LYS A 88 17.38 0.51 -2.15
C LYS A 88 18.15 1.61 -2.88
N GLU A 89 19.38 1.84 -2.43
CA GLU A 89 20.35 2.68 -3.14
C GLU A 89 21.09 1.86 -4.21
N GLY A 90 21.52 2.51 -5.28
CA GLY A 90 22.31 1.89 -6.35
C GLY A 90 21.49 1.33 -7.51
N GLN A 91 22.07 0.36 -8.23
CA GLN A 91 21.46 -0.23 -9.42
C GLN A 91 20.33 -1.19 -9.02
N ILE A 92 19.13 -0.94 -9.55
CA ILE A 92 17.94 -1.74 -9.29
C ILE A 92 17.72 -2.72 -10.44
N SER A 93 17.61 -4.01 -10.11
CA SER A 93 17.32 -5.07 -11.08
C SER A 93 15.88 -5.00 -11.60
N PHE A 94 15.62 -5.61 -12.75
CA PHE A 94 14.25 -5.69 -13.29
C PHE A 94 13.24 -6.27 -12.28
N ASN A 95 13.62 -7.34 -11.58
CA ASN A 95 12.72 -8.00 -10.64
C ASN A 95 12.40 -7.09 -9.44
N GLU A 96 13.35 -6.27 -9.00
CA GLU A 96 13.12 -5.28 -7.96
C GLU A 96 12.24 -4.13 -8.46
N LYS A 97 12.44 -3.66 -9.71
CA LYS A 97 11.55 -2.68 -10.33
C LYS A 97 10.11 -3.20 -10.41
N LEU A 98 9.94 -4.47 -10.79
CA LEU A 98 8.64 -5.14 -10.79
C LEU A 98 8.01 -5.15 -9.39
N ALA A 99 8.78 -5.43 -8.34
CA ALA A 99 8.30 -5.38 -6.96
C ALA A 99 7.87 -3.96 -6.55
N TYR A 100 8.66 -2.92 -6.86
CA TYR A 100 8.31 -1.52 -6.58
C TYR A 100 7.05 -1.06 -7.31
N VAL A 101 6.92 -1.45 -8.58
CA VAL A 101 5.78 -1.11 -9.42
C VAL A 101 4.53 -1.82 -8.93
N GLY A 102 4.61 -3.14 -8.73
CA GLY A 102 3.49 -3.96 -8.26
C GLY A 102 2.94 -3.45 -6.94
N SER A 103 3.79 -3.31 -5.94
CA SER A 103 3.41 -2.77 -4.63
C SER A 103 2.75 -1.39 -4.69
N THR A 104 3.26 -0.49 -5.54
CA THR A 104 2.67 0.84 -5.72
C THR A 104 1.26 0.73 -6.31
N LEU A 105 1.07 -0.09 -7.34
CA LEU A 105 -0.24 -0.28 -7.98
C LEU A 105 -1.27 -0.90 -7.04
N TYR A 106 -0.87 -1.91 -6.24
CA TYR A 106 -1.74 -2.50 -5.24
C TYR A 106 -2.11 -1.52 -4.12
N SER A 107 -1.14 -0.72 -3.66
CA SER A 107 -1.38 0.35 -2.68
C SER A 107 -2.40 1.36 -3.19
N GLU A 108 -2.25 1.83 -4.42
CA GLU A 108 -3.21 2.76 -5.03
C GLU A 108 -4.58 2.12 -5.17
N GLN A 109 -4.67 0.88 -5.66
CA GLN A 109 -5.94 0.16 -5.75
C GLN A 109 -6.64 0.08 -4.37
N HIS A 110 -5.88 -0.26 -3.33
CA HIS A 110 -6.36 -0.36 -1.96
C HIS A 110 -6.92 0.96 -1.43
N VAL A 111 -6.18 2.06 -1.62
CA VAL A 111 -6.61 3.40 -1.20
C VAL A 111 -7.88 3.82 -1.95
N ASN A 112 -7.96 3.61 -3.26
CA ASN A 112 -9.14 3.96 -4.05
C ASN A 112 -10.37 3.13 -3.62
N LEU A 113 -10.21 1.84 -3.32
CA LEU A 113 -11.26 1.00 -2.73
C LEU A 113 -11.70 1.50 -1.35
N GLY A 114 -10.75 1.92 -0.51
CA GLY A 114 -11.01 2.52 0.78
C GLY A 114 -11.84 3.80 0.69
N ILE A 115 -11.55 4.67 -0.29
CA ILE A 115 -12.30 5.91 -0.53
C ILE A 115 -13.73 5.61 -0.99
N LEU A 116 -13.94 4.65 -1.89
CA LEU A 116 -15.30 4.22 -2.28
C LEU A 116 -16.06 3.63 -1.09
N ARG A 117 -15.38 2.87 -0.22
CA ARG A 117 -15.96 2.32 1.01
C ARG A 117 -16.35 3.44 1.98
N LEU A 118 -15.53 4.47 2.14
CA LEU A 118 -15.85 5.67 2.93
C LEU A 118 -17.18 6.28 2.46
N GLY A 119 -17.36 6.46 1.15
CA GLY A 119 -18.62 6.97 0.58
C GLY A 119 -19.86 6.20 1.05
N LYS A 120 -19.77 4.87 1.04
CA LYS A 120 -20.85 3.98 1.52
C LYS A 120 -21.05 4.08 3.04
N VAL A 121 -19.95 4.07 3.78
CA VAL A 121 -19.91 4.00 5.25
C VAL A 121 -20.39 5.30 5.91
N PHE A 122 -20.17 6.45 5.27
CA PHE A 122 -20.55 7.77 5.76
C PHE A 122 -21.67 8.42 4.96
N GLN A 123 -22.24 7.71 3.96
CA GLN A 123 -23.29 8.21 3.07
C GLN A 123 -22.93 9.55 2.40
N VAL A 124 -21.68 9.65 1.94
CA VAL A 124 -21.17 10.82 1.22
C VAL A 124 -20.94 10.48 -0.24
N GLU A 125 -21.23 11.43 -1.12
CA GLU A 125 -20.96 11.27 -2.55
C GLU A 125 -19.43 11.23 -2.76
N VAL A 126 -18.99 10.20 -3.47
CA VAL A 126 -17.60 10.04 -3.91
C VAL A 126 -17.58 10.21 -5.41
N ASN A 127 -16.58 10.96 -5.91
CA ASN A 127 -16.43 11.19 -7.34
C ASN A 127 -16.29 9.85 -8.09
N LYS A 128 -17.06 9.68 -9.18
CA LYS A 128 -17.03 8.50 -10.07
C LYS A 128 -15.64 8.20 -10.63
N ASP A 129 -14.74 9.19 -10.66
CA ASP A 129 -13.34 8.99 -11.00
C ASP A 129 -12.65 7.91 -10.16
N PHE A 130 -13.04 7.75 -8.89
CA PHE A 130 -12.50 6.70 -8.02
C PHE A 130 -12.89 5.29 -8.50
N GLU A 131 -14.10 5.10 -9.03
CA GLU A 131 -14.52 3.81 -9.60
C GLU A 131 -13.72 3.48 -10.86
N MET A 132 -13.46 4.48 -11.71
CA MET A 132 -12.62 4.32 -12.90
C MET A 132 -11.17 4.01 -12.51
N ARG A 133 -10.63 4.68 -11.49
CA ARG A 133 -9.29 4.40 -10.95
C ARG A 133 -9.17 2.99 -10.41
N VAL A 134 -10.16 2.49 -9.66
CA VAL A 134 -10.14 1.09 -9.19
C VAL A 134 -10.00 0.11 -10.35
N LYS A 135 -10.81 0.26 -11.41
CA LYS A 135 -10.72 -0.60 -12.61
C LYS A 135 -9.35 -0.48 -13.29
N PHE A 136 -8.86 0.74 -13.43
CA PHE A 136 -7.54 1.03 -14.02
C PHE A 136 -6.39 0.35 -13.28
N TYR A 137 -6.43 0.34 -11.94
CA TYR A 137 -5.42 -0.33 -11.13
C TYR A 137 -5.62 -1.84 -11.12
N GLU A 138 -6.86 -2.34 -11.13
CA GLU A 138 -7.16 -3.78 -11.19
C GLU A 138 -6.59 -4.43 -12.46
N GLU A 139 -6.70 -3.78 -13.62
CA GLU A 139 -6.10 -4.26 -14.86
C GLU A 139 -4.56 -4.34 -14.75
N ARG A 140 -3.95 -3.35 -14.09
CA ARG A 140 -2.49 -3.28 -13.94
C ARG A 140 -1.96 -4.26 -12.91
N THR A 141 -2.68 -4.49 -11.81
CA THR A 141 -2.30 -5.50 -10.83
C THR A 141 -2.38 -6.90 -11.43
N LYS A 142 -3.40 -7.21 -12.25
CA LYS A 142 -3.46 -8.46 -13.04
C LYS A 142 -2.30 -8.61 -14.02
N PHE A 143 -1.87 -7.52 -14.65
CA PHE A 143 -0.68 -7.53 -15.51
C PHE A 143 0.59 -7.86 -14.71
N ILE A 144 0.76 -7.26 -13.53
CA ILE A 144 1.88 -7.58 -12.61
C ILE A 144 1.84 -9.05 -12.19
N ASP A 145 0.69 -9.57 -11.77
CA ASP A 145 0.53 -10.97 -11.37
C ASP A 145 0.92 -11.93 -12.50
N THR A 146 0.57 -11.57 -13.74
CA THR A 146 0.93 -12.35 -14.92
C THR A 146 2.45 -12.40 -15.08
N ILE A 147 3.14 -11.27 -15.00
CA ILE A 147 4.61 -11.20 -15.10
C ILE A 147 5.26 -12.00 -13.98
N VAL A 148 4.84 -11.79 -12.72
CA VAL A 148 5.39 -12.51 -11.56
C VAL A 148 5.20 -14.02 -11.73
N SER A 149 4.03 -14.46 -12.21
CA SER A 149 3.73 -15.87 -12.48
C SER A 149 4.63 -16.48 -13.57
N LEU A 150 4.87 -15.75 -14.68
CA LEU A 150 5.79 -16.16 -15.74
C LEU A 150 7.21 -16.30 -15.19
N MET A 151 7.70 -15.30 -14.47
CA MET A 151 9.05 -15.29 -13.90
C MET A 151 9.25 -16.40 -12.87
N LYS A 152 8.27 -16.65 -12.00
CA LYS A 152 8.29 -17.76 -11.03
C LYS A 152 8.40 -19.13 -11.72
N LYS A 153 7.88 -19.26 -12.94
CA LYS A 153 7.96 -20.47 -13.78
C LYS A 153 9.20 -20.50 -14.68
N ASN A 154 10.13 -19.55 -14.52
CA ASN A 154 11.29 -19.35 -15.39
C ASN A 154 10.91 -19.18 -16.88
N GLN A 155 9.74 -18.58 -17.14
CA GLN A 155 9.29 -18.27 -18.49
C GLN A 155 9.74 -16.86 -18.88
N GLN A 156 9.99 -16.66 -20.18
CA GLN A 156 10.40 -15.37 -20.71
C GLN A 156 9.26 -14.37 -20.64
N VAL A 157 9.57 -13.17 -20.15
CA VAL A 157 8.67 -12.01 -20.19
C VAL A 157 8.91 -11.29 -21.52
N GLU A 158 7.83 -10.88 -22.18
CA GLU A 158 7.94 -10.12 -23.44
C GLU A 158 8.66 -8.79 -23.22
N GLU A 159 9.50 -8.39 -24.17
CA GLU A 159 10.28 -7.14 -24.11
C GLU A 159 9.39 -5.92 -23.89
N LYS A 160 8.27 -5.83 -24.60
CA LYS A 160 7.26 -4.77 -24.41
C LYS A 160 6.73 -4.71 -22.98
N ALA A 161 6.54 -5.86 -22.33
CA ALA A 161 6.11 -5.88 -20.94
C ALA A 161 7.21 -5.37 -20.02
N MET A 162 8.48 -5.68 -20.32
CA MET A 162 9.62 -5.14 -19.57
C MET A 162 9.73 -3.62 -19.70
N GLU A 163 9.56 -3.07 -20.92
CA GLU A 163 9.54 -1.63 -21.18
C GLU A 163 8.43 -0.90 -20.39
N ILE A 164 7.24 -1.51 -20.29
CA ILE A 164 6.13 -0.95 -19.49
C ILE A 164 6.52 -0.87 -18.01
N ILE A 165 7.14 -1.91 -17.46
CA ILE A 165 7.60 -1.91 -16.07
C ILE A 165 8.67 -0.85 -15.84
N GLU A 166 9.60 -0.68 -16.77
CA GLU A 166 10.63 0.36 -16.70
C GLU A 166 10.00 1.76 -16.63
N MET A 167 9.10 2.05 -17.56
CA MET A 167 8.36 3.32 -17.61
C MET A 167 7.56 3.57 -16.32
N TRP A 168 6.88 2.56 -15.78
CA TRP A 168 6.15 2.70 -14.53
C TRP A 168 7.09 2.90 -13.34
N TYR A 169 8.24 2.24 -13.32
CA TYR A 169 9.24 2.39 -12.27
C TYR A 169 9.82 3.81 -12.23
N GLU A 170 10.07 4.45 -13.37
CA GLU A 170 10.51 5.84 -13.39
C GLU A 170 9.55 6.79 -12.66
N ASN A 171 8.24 6.56 -12.80
CA ASN A 171 7.22 7.34 -12.08
C ASN A 171 7.22 7.03 -10.58
N VAL A 172 7.40 5.76 -10.20
CA VAL A 172 7.54 5.38 -8.78
C VAL A 172 8.77 6.06 -8.16
N ALA A 173 9.90 6.05 -8.85
CA ALA A 173 11.15 6.63 -8.37
C ALA A 173 11.06 8.16 -8.18
N LYS A 174 10.36 8.86 -9.09
CA LYS A 174 10.10 10.32 -8.98
C LYS A 174 9.27 10.68 -7.74
N ASN A 175 8.36 9.80 -7.33
CA ASN A 175 7.44 10.04 -6.23
C ASN A 175 7.97 9.59 -4.85
N LYS A 176 9.18 9.01 -4.79
CA LYS A 176 9.73 8.45 -3.53
C LYS A 176 9.77 9.46 -2.37
N ASN A 177 10.03 10.73 -2.68
CA ASN A 177 10.19 11.77 -1.66
C ASN A 177 8.87 12.15 -0.98
N ASN A 178 7.72 11.82 -1.57
CA ASN A 178 6.41 12.16 -1.01
C ASN A 178 5.94 11.16 0.05
N ILE A 179 6.49 9.93 0.05
CA ILE A 179 6.07 8.86 0.96
C ILE A 179 6.17 9.28 2.42
N MET A 180 7.29 9.87 2.82
CA MET A 180 7.51 10.26 4.22
C MET A 180 6.58 11.41 4.64
N ASN A 181 6.16 12.25 3.70
CA ASN A 181 5.18 13.30 3.99
C ASN A 181 3.80 12.70 4.22
N ASP A 182 3.40 11.72 3.40
CA ASP A 182 2.12 11.02 3.57
C ASP A 182 2.08 10.26 4.91
N ILE A 183 3.18 9.60 5.30
CA ILE A 183 3.26 8.88 6.59
C ILE A 183 3.05 9.84 7.77
N ARG A 184 3.65 11.04 7.73
CA ARG A 184 3.42 12.06 8.76
C ARG A 184 1.98 12.56 8.77
N MET A 185 1.35 12.65 7.60
CA MET A 185 -0.05 13.06 7.48
C MET A 185 -1.01 12.03 8.09
N ILE A 186 -0.67 10.74 8.11
CA ILE A 186 -1.48 9.69 8.75
C ILE A 186 -1.71 10.01 10.23
N GLY A 187 -0.66 10.38 10.98
CA GLY A 187 -0.79 10.74 12.38
C GLY A 187 -1.73 11.92 12.59
N GLN A 188 -1.62 12.96 11.75
CA GLN A 188 -2.51 14.12 11.80
C GLN A 188 -3.98 13.78 11.50
N LEU A 189 -4.23 12.82 10.60
CA LEU A 189 -5.57 12.38 10.22
C LEU A 189 -6.23 11.52 11.30
N ILE A 190 -5.46 10.61 11.90
CA ILE A 190 -5.93 9.75 13.00
C ILE A 190 -5.98 10.54 14.31
N GLY A 191 -5.13 11.56 14.43
CA GLY A 191 -4.98 12.58 15.48
C GLY A 191 -4.18 12.14 16.70
N PHE A 192 -2.96 11.69 16.42
CA PHE A 192 -1.83 11.61 17.35
C PHE A 192 -0.64 12.39 16.79
#